data_AF-A0A7J8AS89-F1
#
_entry.id   AF-A0A7J8AS89-F1
#
_cell.length_a   1.000
_cell.length_b   1.000
_cell.length_c   1.000
_cell.angle_alpha   90.00
_cell.angle_beta   90.00
_cell.angle_gamma   90.00
#
_symmetry.space_group_name_H-M   'P 1'
#
loop_
_entity.id
_entity.type
_entity.pdbx_description
1 polymer ?
#
loop_
_entity_poly.entity_id
_entity_poly.type
_entity_poly.pdbx_seq_one_letter_code
_entity_poly.pdbx_strand_id
1 'polypeptide(L)'
;MHDGNVITAVLIFLKRTLSKEVLFRELEVRQVALRHLIHFLKEIGDQKLLLDLFRFLDRAEELALSHYREHLSIQDPEKRKEFLKTCIGLPFSVEDSAHIQDHYTLLERQIIIEANDRHLESAGQTEIFRKHPRKASILNMPLVTTLFYSCFYHYTEPEGTFSSPVNLKKTFKIPDKQYVLTALAARAKLRAWHDVDALFTTKQIRWKN
;
A
#
# COMPACT_ATOMS: atom_id res chain seq x y z
N MET A 1 4.95 19.27 31.57
CA MET A 1 5.61 17.95 31.63
C MET A 1 4.73 17.08 32.51
N HIS A 2 3.96 16.16 31.93
CA HIS A 2 3.10 15.27 32.70
C HIS A 2 3.76 13.90 32.81
N ASP A 3 3.68 13.25 33.97
CA ASP A 3 4.15 11.88 34.14
C ASP A 3 3.17 10.93 33.43
N GLY A 4 3.61 10.40 32.29
CA GLY A 4 2.80 9.50 31.46
C GLY A 4 2.45 8.19 32.14
N ASN A 5 3.26 7.71 33.08
CA ASN A 5 2.99 6.48 33.81
C ASN A 5 1.87 6.69 34.82
N VAL A 6 1.87 7.82 35.51
CA VAL A 6 0.81 8.19 36.46
C VAL A 6 -0.52 8.34 35.74
N ILE A 7 -0.56 9.02 34.58
CA ILE A 7 -1.77 9.16 33.77
C ILE A 7 -2.31 7.79 33.37
N THR A 8 -1.46 6.91 32.85
CA THR A 8 -1.87 5.55 32.44
C THR A 8 -2.39 4.73 33.63
N ALA A 9 -1.75 4.81 34.80
CA ALA A 9 -2.20 4.11 36.01
C ALA A 9 -3.59 4.57 36.46
N VAL A 10 -3.84 5.88 36.46
CA VAL A 10 -5.16 6.44 36.75
C VAL A 10 -6.19 5.97 35.73
N LEU A 11 -5.86 5.99 34.43
CA LEU A 11 -6.75 5.51 33.37
C LEU A 11 -7.10 4.03 33.50
N ILE A 12 -6.15 3.18 33.89
CA ILE A 12 -6.40 1.76 34.17
C ILE A 12 -7.38 1.60 35.33
N PHE A 13 -7.21 2.38 36.41
CA PHE A 13 -8.13 2.37 37.53
C PHE A 13 -9.54 2.79 37.10
N LEU A 14 -9.67 3.92 36.39
CA LEU A 14 -10.95 4.43 35.89
C LEU A 14 -11.63 3.46 34.91
N LYS A 15 -10.87 2.80 34.02
CA LYS A 15 -11.37 1.74 33.13
C LYS A 15 -12.02 0.58 33.89
N ARG A 16 -11.54 0.27 35.09
CA ARG A 16 -12.05 -0.84 35.91
C ARG A 16 -13.23 -0.45 36.79
N THR A 17 -13.37 0.84 37.13
CA THR A 17 -14.34 1.31 38.12
C THR A 17 -15.51 2.07 37.51
N LEU A 18 -15.34 2.70 36.35
CA LEU A 18 -16.38 3.47 35.67
C LEU A 18 -17.05 2.66 34.55
N SER A 19 -18.29 3.03 34.22
CA SER A 19 -18.93 2.57 32.98
C SER A 19 -18.24 3.20 31.77
N LYS A 20 -18.31 2.52 30.61
CA LYS A 20 -17.69 3.01 29.36
C LYS A 20 -18.16 4.42 28.99
N GLU A 21 -19.46 4.68 29.14
CA GLU A 21 -20.05 5.97 28.77
C GLU A 21 -19.50 7.13 29.62
N VAL A 22 -19.40 6.93 30.94
CA VAL A 22 -18.83 7.95 31.84
C VAL A 22 -17.35 8.17 31.53
N LEU A 23 -16.59 7.09 31.38
CA LEU A 23 -15.17 7.17 31.01
C LEU A 23 -14.98 7.93 29.69
N PHE A 24 -15.76 7.62 28.67
CA PHE A 24 -15.61 8.22 27.34
C PHE A 24 -15.96 9.72 27.34
N ARG A 25 -17.03 10.13 28.03
CA ARG A 25 -17.37 11.56 28.21
C ARG A 25 -16.25 12.33 28.90
N GLU A 26 -15.64 11.78 29.95
CA GLU A 26 -14.52 12.44 30.64
C GLU A 26 -13.26 12.56 29.76
N LEU A 27 -13.05 11.63 28.83
CA LEU A 27 -11.90 11.63 27.93
C LEU A 27 -12.06 12.59 26.75
N GLU A 28 -13.29 12.83 26.30
CA GLU A 28 -13.62 13.77 25.22
C GLU A 28 -13.02 15.16 25.49
N VAL A 29 -13.11 15.63 26.75
CA VAL A 29 -12.58 16.93 27.18
C VAL A 29 -11.11 16.89 27.63
N ARG A 30 -10.50 15.69 27.77
CA ARG A 30 -9.12 15.51 28.28
C ARG A 30 -8.22 14.82 27.26
N GLN A 31 -7.83 15.59 26.25
CA GLN A 31 -7.05 15.12 25.10
C GLN A 31 -5.72 14.42 25.46
N VAL A 32 -5.02 14.86 26.51
CA VAL A 32 -3.79 14.18 26.98
C VAL A 32 -4.14 12.77 27.46
N ALA A 33 -5.11 12.64 28.37
CA ALA A 33 -5.54 11.35 28.91
C ALA A 33 -6.11 10.43 27.82
N LEU A 34 -6.87 10.97 26.87
CA LEU A 34 -7.36 10.24 25.70
C LEU A 34 -6.23 9.62 24.88
N ARG A 35 -5.18 10.37 24.55
CA ARG A 35 -4.02 9.85 23.82
C ARG A 35 -3.31 8.73 24.59
N HIS A 36 -3.14 8.89 25.90
CA HIS A 36 -2.58 7.85 26.76
C HIS A 36 -3.43 6.59 26.76
N LEU A 37 -4.76 6.71 26.83
CA LEU A 37 -5.65 5.55 26.78
C LEU A 37 -5.59 4.87 25.41
N ILE A 38 -5.66 5.61 24.31
CA ILE A 38 -5.57 5.06 22.95
C ILE A 38 -4.26 4.28 22.78
N HIS A 39 -3.13 4.86 23.22
CA HIS A 39 -1.84 4.18 23.16
C HIS A 39 -1.84 2.90 24.01
N PHE A 40 -2.29 2.98 25.26
CA PHE A 40 -2.40 1.82 26.14
C PHE A 40 -3.26 0.70 25.53
N LEU A 41 -4.44 1.01 24.98
CA LEU A 41 -5.34 0.03 24.36
C LEU A 41 -4.71 -0.63 23.11
N LYS A 42 -3.93 0.14 22.32
CA LYS A 42 -3.18 -0.39 21.19
C LYS A 42 -2.09 -1.37 21.65
N GLU A 43 -1.34 -1.03 22.70
CA GLU A 43 -0.26 -1.88 23.24
C GLU A 43 -0.79 -3.20 23.81
N ILE A 44 -1.91 -3.19 24.54
CA ILE A 44 -2.48 -4.41 25.12
C ILE A 44 -3.39 -5.18 24.15
N GLY A 45 -3.64 -4.65 22.95
CA GLY A 45 -4.49 -5.27 21.93
C GLY A 45 -6.01 -5.26 22.26
N ASP A 46 -6.50 -4.34 23.10
CA ASP A 46 -7.93 -4.23 23.44
C ASP A 46 -8.70 -3.50 22.31
N GLN A 47 -8.76 -4.15 21.14
CA GLN A 47 -9.31 -3.58 19.90
C GLN A 47 -10.81 -3.28 20.02
N LYS A 48 -11.56 -4.10 20.78
CA LYS A 48 -13.00 -3.90 20.98
C LYS A 48 -13.27 -2.56 21.66
N LEU A 49 -12.59 -2.28 22.77
CA LEU A 49 -12.80 -1.01 23.47
C LEU A 49 -12.27 0.19 22.66
N LEU A 50 -11.17 0.00 21.92
CA LEU A 50 -10.62 1.03 21.06
C LEU A 50 -11.60 1.46 19.95
N LEU A 51 -12.25 0.49 19.29
CA LEU A 51 -13.28 0.77 18.28
C LEU A 51 -14.52 1.43 18.90
N ASP A 52 -14.96 0.97 20.07
CA ASP A 52 -16.06 1.61 20.80
C ASP A 52 -15.75 3.07 21.12
N LEU A 53 -14.52 3.36 21.54
CA LEU A 53 -14.04 4.72 21.83
C LEU A 53 -14.01 5.59 20.56
N PHE A 54 -13.51 5.07 19.43
CA PHE A 54 -13.51 5.82 18.17
C PHE A 54 -14.92 6.10 17.66
N ARG A 55 -15.87 5.16 17.81
CA ARG A 55 -17.29 5.40 17.49
C ARG A 55 -17.89 6.49 18.37
N PHE A 56 -17.61 6.45 19.68
CA PHE A 56 -18.13 7.45 20.61
C PHE A 56 -17.63 8.86 20.28
N LEU A 57 -16.37 8.99 19.89
CA LEU A 57 -15.72 10.26 19.55
C LEU A 57 -15.91 10.70 18.09
N ASP A 58 -16.79 10.03 17.33
CA ASP A 58 -17.03 10.26 15.90
C ASP A 58 -15.73 10.28 15.05
N ARG A 59 -14.75 9.45 15.41
CA ARG A 59 -13.46 9.35 14.71
C ARG A 59 -13.56 8.37 13.54
N ALA A 60 -14.36 8.74 12.54
CA ALA A 60 -14.67 7.92 11.36
C ALA A 60 -13.40 7.42 10.61
N GLU A 61 -12.38 8.25 10.49
CA GLU A 61 -11.13 7.90 9.80
C GLU A 61 -10.33 6.80 10.54
N GLU A 62 -10.30 6.81 11.87
CA GLU A 62 -9.62 5.76 12.65
C GLU A 62 -10.37 4.42 12.58
N LEU A 63 -11.71 4.47 12.47
CA LEU A 63 -12.53 3.28 12.21
C LEU A 63 -12.26 2.74 10.80
N ALA A 64 -12.23 3.61 9.80
CA ALA A 64 -11.91 3.25 8.43
C ALA A 64 -10.51 2.63 8.32
N LEU A 65 -9.51 3.22 8.97
CA LEU A 65 -8.14 2.70 9.00
C LEU A 65 -8.06 1.36 9.71
N SER A 66 -8.80 1.18 10.81
CA SER A 66 -8.87 -0.09 11.54
C SER A 66 -9.46 -1.20 10.67
N HIS A 67 -10.54 -0.91 9.92
CA HIS A 67 -11.11 -1.85 8.95
C HIS A 67 -10.13 -2.14 7.82
N TYR A 68 -9.53 -1.11 7.21
CA TYR A 68 -8.57 -1.29 6.11
C TYR A 68 -7.40 -2.20 6.50
N ARG A 69 -6.89 -2.15 7.74
CA ARG A 69 -5.81 -3.03 8.23
C ARG A 69 -6.14 -4.52 8.18
N GLU A 70 -7.40 -4.92 8.12
CA GLU A 70 -7.80 -6.33 8.03
C GLU A 70 -7.26 -7.01 6.76
N HIS A 71 -6.98 -6.25 5.69
CA HIS A 71 -6.38 -6.78 4.46
C HIS A 71 -5.06 -7.53 4.70
N LEU A 72 -4.31 -7.15 5.73
CA LEU A 72 -3.03 -7.77 6.11
C LEU A 72 -3.20 -9.24 6.51
N SER A 73 -4.39 -9.62 6.99
CA SER A 73 -4.71 -11.00 7.39
C SER A 73 -5.20 -11.87 6.22
N ILE A 74 -5.60 -11.27 5.10
CA ILE A 74 -6.19 -11.97 3.95
C ILE A 74 -5.08 -12.52 3.07
N GLN A 75 -4.85 -13.83 3.07
CA GLN A 75 -3.76 -14.46 2.30
C GLN A 75 -4.04 -14.54 0.79
N ASP A 76 -5.29 -14.78 0.42
CA ASP A 76 -5.70 -14.93 -0.97
C ASP A 76 -5.74 -13.57 -1.68
N PRO A 77 -5.00 -13.36 -2.78
CA PRO A 77 -4.92 -12.08 -3.47
C PRO A 77 -6.26 -11.60 -4.04
N GLU A 78 -7.09 -12.50 -4.56
CA GLU A 78 -8.39 -12.14 -5.14
C GLU A 78 -9.36 -11.69 -4.04
N LYS A 79 -9.44 -12.44 -2.94
CA LYS A 79 -10.22 -12.03 -1.76
C LYS A 79 -9.69 -10.72 -1.18
N ARG A 80 -8.37 -10.52 -1.14
CA ARG A 80 -7.76 -9.26 -0.68
C ARG A 80 -8.15 -8.10 -1.60
N LYS A 81 -8.11 -8.29 -2.92
CA LYS A 81 -8.54 -7.30 -3.91
C LYS A 81 -10.02 -6.94 -3.74
N GLU A 82 -10.91 -7.91 -3.60
CA GLU A 82 -12.34 -7.64 -3.35
C GLU A 82 -12.56 -6.94 -2.01
N PHE A 83 -11.82 -7.28 -0.95
CA PHE A 83 -11.87 -6.56 0.31
C PHE A 83 -11.39 -5.10 0.18
N LEU A 84 -10.27 -4.85 -0.52
CA LEU A 84 -9.78 -3.51 -0.79
C LEU A 84 -10.82 -2.69 -1.57
N LYS A 85 -11.57 -3.31 -2.48
CA LYS A 85 -12.68 -2.67 -3.20
C LYS A 85 -13.74 -2.14 -2.24
N THR A 86 -14.09 -2.90 -1.20
CA THR A 86 -15.03 -2.43 -0.17
C THR A 86 -14.48 -1.26 0.65
N CYS A 87 -13.14 -1.16 0.78
CA CYS A 87 -12.51 -0.09 1.53
C CYS A 87 -12.55 1.27 0.81
N ILE A 88 -12.74 1.29 -0.52
CA ILE A 88 -12.80 2.54 -1.32
C ILE A 88 -13.99 3.43 -0.87
N GLY A 89 -15.08 2.82 -0.39
CA GLY A 89 -16.27 3.56 0.08
C GLY A 89 -16.22 4.02 1.54
N LEU A 90 -15.11 3.77 2.24
CA LEU A 90 -14.97 4.17 3.65
C LEU A 90 -14.68 5.68 3.77
N PRO A 91 -15.03 6.30 4.91
CA PRO A 91 -14.89 7.75 5.12
C PRO A 91 -13.44 8.14 5.43
N PHE A 92 -12.54 7.93 4.47
CA PHE A 92 -11.16 8.40 4.52
C PHE A 92 -11.05 9.86 4.10
N SER A 93 -9.91 10.49 4.42
CA SER A 93 -9.49 11.72 3.77
C SER A 93 -9.37 11.52 2.24
N VAL A 94 -9.39 12.62 1.47
CA VAL A 94 -9.24 12.56 0.01
C VAL A 94 -7.90 11.92 -0.39
N GLU A 95 -6.84 12.24 0.38
CA GLU A 95 -5.49 11.73 0.17
C GLU A 95 -5.43 10.22 0.44
N ASP A 96 -5.95 9.76 1.59
CA ASP A 96 -5.96 8.34 1.92
C ASP A 96 -6.86 7.54 0.98
N SER A 97 -8.01 8.09 0.59
CA SER A 97 -8.90 7.45 -0.40
C SER A 97 -8.17 7.19 -1.72
N ALA A 98 -7.35 8.13 -2.18
CA ALA A 98 -6.52 7.95 -3.37
C ALA A 98 -5.50 6.83 -3.18
N HIS A 99 -4.87 6.72 -2.01
CA HIS A 99 -3.95 5.63 -1.70
C HIS A 99 -4.63 4.25 -1.64
N ILE A 100 -5.86 4.16 -1.10
CA ILE A 100 -6.64 2.92 -1.10
C ILE A 100 -7.02 2.51 -2.53
N GLN A 101 -7.44 3.48 -3.35
CA GLN A 101 -7.76 3.26 -4.75
C GLN A 101 -6.53 2.75 -5.53
N ASP A 102 -5.36 3.39 -5.35
CA ASP A 102 -4.12 2.97 -5.98
C ASP A 102 -3.71 1.56 -5.53
N HIS A 103 -3.88 1.22 -4.25
CA HIS A 103 -3.58 -0.13 -3.74
C HIS A 103 -4.49 -1.19 -4.40
N TYR A 104 -5.80 -0.94 -4.46
CA TYR A 104 -6.74 -1.81 -5.18
C TYR A 104 -6.31 -2.00 -6.64
N THR A 105 -6.08 -0.90 -7.36
CA THR A 105 -5.74 -0.91 -8.79
C THR A 105 -4.39 -1.62 -9.04
N LEU A 106 -3.41 -1.46 -8.15
CA LEU A 106 -2.13 -2.15 -8.28
C LEU A 106 -2.29 -3.66 -8.08
N LEU A 107 -3.02 -4.10 -7.05
CA LEU A 107 -3.20 -5.52 -6.78
C LEU A 107 -3.97 -6.22 -7.89
N GLU A 108 -5.03 -5.59 -8.41
CA GLU A 108 -5.79 -6.07 -9.57
C GLU A 108 -4.87 -6.33 -10.78
N ARG A 109 -3.99 -5.37 -11.09
CA ARG A 109 -3.00 -5.51 -12.18
C ARG A 109 -2.00 -6.63 -11.90
N GLN A 110 -1.46 -6.69 -10.69
CA GLN A 110 -0.50 -7.73 -10.30
C GLN A 110 -1.09 -9.13 -10.46
N ILE A 111 -2.36 -9.32 -10.10
CA ILE A 111 -3.06 -10.60 -10.28
C ILE A 111 -3.12 -11.00 -11.75
N ILE A 112 -3.51 -10.08 -12.63
CA ILE A 112 -3.63 -10.34 -14.07
C ILE A 112 -2.26 -10.67 -14.68
N ILE A 113 -1.24 -9.86 -14.37
CA ILE A 113 0.12 -10.04 -14.88
C ILE A 113 0.72 -11.36 -14.35
N GLU A 114 0.58 -11.65 -13.05
CA GLU A 114 1.11 -12.87 -12.44
C GLU A 114 0.48 -14.13 -13.04
N ALA A 115 -0.83 -14.13 -13.27
CA ALA A 115 -1.53 -15.26 -13.87
C ALA A 115 -1.04 -15.52 -15.31
N ASN A 116 -0.94 -14.46 -16.12
CA ASN A 116 -0.46 -14.55 -17.50
C ASN A 116 1.01 -15.01 -17.56
N ASP A 117 1.89 -14.40 -16.78
CA ASP A 117 3.32 -14.68 -16.83
C ASP A 117 3.65 -16.07 -16.32
N ARG A 118 2.92 -16.57 -15.30
CA ARG A 118 3.05 -17.95 -14.84
C ARG A 118 2.64 -18.96 -15.91
N HIS A 119 1.57 -18.67 -16.64
CA HIS A 119 1.17 -19.50 -17.77
C HIS A 119 2.25 -19.52 -18.85
N LEU A 120 2.74 -18.36 -19.27
CA LEU A 120 3.78 -18.21 -20.29
C LEU A 120 5.11 -18.89 -19.89
N GLU A 121 5.52 -18.76 -18.63
CA GLU A 121 6.73 -19.38 -18.09
C GLU A 121 6.60 -20.91 -18.07
N SER A 122 5.48 -21.46 -17.59
CA SER A 122 5.24 -22.91 -17.54
C SER A 122 5.08 -23.55 -18.91
N ALA A 123 4.48 -22.85 -19.87
CA ALA A 123 4.41 -23.27 -21.27
C ALA A 123 5.76 -23.11 -21.98
N GLY A 124 6.72 -22.42 -21.35
CA GLY A 124 8.01 -22.08 -21.93
C GLY A 124 7.90 -21.19 -23.18
N GLN A 125 6.82 -20.45 -23.38
CA GLN A 125 6.55 -19.75 -24.63
C GLN A 125 7.35 -18.46 -24.81
N THR A 126 7.95 -17.94 -23.74
CA THR A 126 8.64 -16.65 -23.77
C THR A 126 10.13 -16.78 -23.49
N GLU A 127 10.96 -16.33 -24.44
CA GLU A 127 12.42 -16.42 -24.34
C GLU A 127 12.98 -15.68 -23.11
N ILE A 128 12.37 -14.55 -22.73
CA ILE A 128 12.82 -13.75 -21.58
C ILE A 128 12.74 -14.55 -20.27
N PHE A 129 11.69 -15.34 -20.05
CA PHE A 129 11.56 -16.17 -18.85
C PHE A 129 12.51 -17.36 -18.86
N ARG A 130 12.88 -17.87 -20.04
CA ARG A 130 13.91 -18.92 -20.14
C ARG A 130 15.31 -18.39 -19.80
N LYS A 131 15.68 -17.22 -20.36
CA LYS A 131 16.99 -16.59 -20.10
C LYS A 131 17.08 -16.00 -18.70
N HIS A 132 15.97 -15.48 -18.19
CA HIS A 132 15.88 -14.83 -16.90
C HIS A 132 14.63 -15.33 -16.13
N PRO A 133 14.66 -16.53 -15.55
CA PRO A 133 13.53 -17.08 -14.80
C PRO A 133 13.00 -16.13 -13.73
N ARG A 134 11.68 -16.11 -13.56
CA ARG A 134 11.06 -15.26 -12.54
C ARG A 134 11.47 -15.77 -11.16
N LYS A 135 11.95 -14.87 -10.31
CA LYS A 135 12.50 -15.23 -8.99
C LYS A 135 11.45 -15.30 -7.89
N ALA A 136 10.37 -14.55 -8.05
CA ALA A 136 9.31 -14.42 -7.07
C ALA A 136 8.05 -13.90 -7.77
N SER A 137 6.92 -14.05 -7.09
CA SER A 137 5.67 -13.42 -7.52
C SER A 137 5.71 -11.91 -7.29
N ILE A 138 5.02 -11.17 -8.16
CA ILE A 138 4.83 -9.71 -8.01
C ILE A 138 3.67 -9.33 -7.10
N LEU A 139 2.87 -10.30 -6.65
CA LEU A 139 1.70 -10.04 -5.82
C LEU A 139 2.08 -9.33 -4.51
N ASN A 140 1.34 -8.28 -4.17
CA ASN A 140 1.54 -7.45 -2.98
C ASN A 140 2.91 -6.74 -2.93
N MET A 141 3.66 -6.73 -4.03
CA MET A 141 4.91 -5.98 -4.10
C MET A 141 4.62 -4.48 -4.24
N PRO A 142 5.49 -3.60 -3.72
CA PRO A 142 5.36 -2.16 -3.94
C PRO A 142 5.30 -1.78 -5.42
N LEU A 143 4.66 -0.64 -5.73
CA LEU A 143 4.55 -0.13 -7.10
C LEU A 143 5.91 -0.03 -7.80
N VAL A 144 6.96 0.42 -7.11
CA VAL A 144 8.31 0.54 -7.70
C VAL A 144 8.90 -0.83 -8.08
N THR A 145 8.64 -1.87 -7.30
CA THR A 145 9.06 -3.24 -7.60
C THR A 145 8.27 -3.80 -8.79
N THR A 146 6.98 -3.50 -8.87
CA THR A 146 6.12 -3.87 -10.00
C THR A 146 6.56 -3.15 -11.28
N LEU A 147 6.90 -1.86 -11.19
CA LEU A 147 7.46 -1.10 -12.30
C LEU A 147 8.79 -1.68 -12.75
N PHE A 148 9.69 -2.03 -11.82
CA PHE A 148 10.95 -2.69 -12.17
C PHE A 148 10.70 -4.00 -12.90
N TYR A 149 9.78 -4.83 -12.39
CA TYR A 149 9.40 -6.08 -13.02
C TYR A 149 8.89 -5.86 -14.45
N SER A 150 7.97 -4.92 -14.65
CA SER A 150 7.48 -4.53 -15.97
C SER A 150 8.60 -4.02 -16.89
N CYS A 151 9.52 -3.19 -16.39
CA CYS A 151 10.66 -2.72 -17.18
C CYS A 151 11.65 -3.85 -17.52
N PHE A 152 11.67 -4.92 -16.73
CA PHE A 152 12.54 -6.06 -16.97
C PHE A 152 11.91 -7.01 -18.00
N TYR A 153 10.68 -7.47 -17.74
CA TYR A 153 10.03 -8.52 -18.54
C TYR A 153 9.19 -8.01 -19.71
N HIS A 154 8.64 -6.80 -19.60
CA HIS A 154 7.56 -6.29 -20.45
C HIS A 154 7.85 -4.91 -21.05
N TYR A 155 9.12 -4.54 -21.17
CA TYR A 155 9.52 -3.17 -21.50
C TYR A 155 8.98 -2.64 -22.83
N THR A 156 8.93 -3.52 -23.82
CA THR A 156 8.49 -3.20 -25.19
C THR A 156 7.00 -3.40 -25.40
N GLU A 157 6.25 -3.78 -24.36
CA GLU A 157 4.81 -3.96 -24.49
C GLU A 157 4.08 -2.63 -24.69
N PRO A 158 3.04 -2.61 -25.56
CA PRO A 158 2.30 -1.40 -25.86
C PRO A 158 1.57 -0.88 -24.61
N GLU A 159 1.35 0.44 -24.54
CA GLU A 159 0.65 1.10 -23.41
C GLU A 159 -0.74 0.50 -23.13
N GLY A 160 -1.35 -0.21 -24.08
CA GLY A 160 -2.64 -0.88 -23.87
C GLY A 160 -2.61 -2.07 -22.89
N THR A 161 -1.44 -2.62 -22.54
CA THR A 161 -1.33 -3.76 -21.62
C THR A 161 -1.13 -3.33 -20.18
N PHE A 162 -1.65 -4.11 -19.22
CA PHE A 162 -1.47 -3.83 -17.79
C PHE A 162 0.00 -3.97 -17.33
N SER A 163 0.77 -4.83 -17.99
CA SER A 163 2.19 -5.09 -17.76
C SER A 163 3.11 -4.02 -18.34
N SER A 164 2.63 -3.15 -19.24
CA SER A 164 3.44 -2.10 -19.86
C SER A 164 3.95 -1.08 -18.83
N PRO A 165 5.26 -0.80 -18.78
CA PRO A 165 5.80 0.24 -17.89
C PRO A 165 5.22 1.63 -18.14
N VAL A 166 4.92 1.96 -19.40
CA VAL A 166 4.34 3.26 -19.77
C VAL A 166 2.92 3.39 -19.23
N ASN A 167 2.15 2.30 -19.29
CA ASN A 167 0.81 2.26 -18.69
C ASN A 167 0.88 2.45 -17.18
N LEU A 168 1.76 1.72 -16.48
CA LEU A 168 1.98 1.89 -15.03
C LEU A 168 2.36 3.33 -14.67
N LYS A 169 3.28 3.93 -15.43
CA LYS A 169 3.70 5.33 -15.23
C LYS A 169 2.51 6.28 -15.28
N LYS A 170 1.66 6.14 -16.29
CA LYS A 170 0.49 7.01 -16.50
C LYS A 170 -0.60 6.78 -15.45
N THR A 171 -0.92 5.53 -15.16
CA THR A 171 -1.98 5.18 -14.19
C THR A 171 -1.65 5.67 -12.79
N PHE A 172 -0.43 5.41 -12.31
CA PHE A 172 -0.02 5.77 -10.96
C PHE A 172 0.73 7.10 -10.87
N LYS A 173 0.70 7.89 -11.96
CA LYS A 173 1.34 9.22 -12.06
C LYS A 173 2.80 9.22 -11.58
N ILE A 174 3.55 8.17 -11.96
CA ILE A 174 4.93 7.97 -11.50
C ILE A 174 5.80 9.10 -12.06
N PRO A 175 6.57 9.81 -11.22
CA PRO A 175 7.45 10.88 -11.67
C PRO A 175 8.47 10.41 -12.72
N ASP A 176 8.76 11.24 -13.72
CA ASP A 176 9.69 10.91 -14.81
C ASP A 176 11.04 10.43 -14.30
N LYS A 177 11.60 11.09 -13.30
CA LYS A 177 12.88 10.70 -12.70
C LYS A 177 12.83 9.29 -12.10
N GLN A 178 11.78 8.97 -11.37
CA GLN A 178 11.61 7.64 -10.77
C GLN A 178 11.41 6.57 -11.84
N TYR A 179 10.63 6.87 -12.88
CA TYR A 179 10.44 5.99 -14.02
C TYR A 179 11.77 5.70 -14.72
N VAL A 180 12.51 6.73 -15.10
CA VAL A 180 13.81 6.60 -15.81
C VAL A 180 14.80 5.80 -14.97
N LEU A 181 14.94 6.10 -13.67
CA LEU A 181 15.86 5.37 -12.79
C LEU A 181 15.49 3.89 -12.69
N THR A 182 14.20 3.58 -12.55
CA THR A 182 13.71 2.20 -12.43
C THR A 182 13.89 1.44 -13.74
N ALA A 183 13.55 2.07 -14.87
CA ALA A 183 13.73 1.51 -16.21
C ALA A 183 15.21 1.26 -16.51
N LEU A 184 16.07 2.26 -16.27
CA LEU A 184 17.51 2.16 -16.45
C LEU A 184 18.09 0.97 -15.67
N ALA A 185 17.75 0.85 -14.38
CA ALA A 185 18.21 -0.25 -13.54
C ALA A 185 17.77 -1.62 -14.09
N ALA A 186 16.52 -1.76 -14.55
CA ALA A 186 16.01 -3.00 -15.13
C ALA A 186 16.68 -3.35 -16.47
N ARG A 187 16.77 -2.37 -17.40
CA ARG A 187 17.36 -2.57 -18.73
C ARG A 187 18.86 -2.83 -18.68
N ALA A 188 19.59 -2.13 -17.81
CA ALA A 188 21.02 -2.35 -17.59
C ALA A 188 21.30 -3.77 -17.04
N LYS A 189 20.42 -4.28 -16.16
CA LYS A 189 20.53 -5.65 -15.62
C LYS A 189 20.36 -6.72 -16.71
N LEU A 190 19.62 -6.41 -17.77
CA LEU A 190 19.50 -7.23 -18.98
C LEU A 190 20.59 -6.99 -20.02
N ARG A 191 21.49 -6.02 -19.79
CA ARG A 191 22.48 -5.55 -20.77
C ARG A 191 21.83 -5.10 -22.09
N ALA A 192 20.60 -4.59 -22.02
CA ALA A 192 19.85 -4.08 -23.17
C ALA A 192 20.32 -2.66 -23.51
N TRP A 193 21.56 -2.53 -24.01
CA TRP A 193 22.23 -1.22 -24.17
C TRP A 193 21.49 -0.27 -25.11
N HIS A 194 20.85 -0.78 -26.16
CA HIS A 194 20.02 0.04 -27.04
C HIS A 194 18.87 0.74 -26.29
N ASP A 195 18.22 0.05 -25.35
CA ASP A 195 17.15 0.64 -24.54
C ASP A 195 17.72 1.63 -23.52
N VAL A 196 18.89 1.32 -22.95
CA VAL A 196 19.62 2.21 -22.03
C VAL A 196 19.97 3.51 -22.74
N ASP A 197 20.54 3.45 -23.94
CA ASP A 197 20.89 4.63 -24.74
C ASP A 197 19.63 5.43 -25.10
N ALA A 198 18.55 4.76 -25.51
CA ALA A 198 17.27 5.40 -25.86
C ALA A 198 16.65 6.20 -24.69
N LEU A 199 16.84 5.74 -23.45
CA LEU A 199 16.40 6.47 -22.24
C LEU A 199 17.15 7.80 -22.06
N PHE A 200 18.41 7.90 -22.51
CA PHE A 200 19.20 9.12 -22.43
C PHE A 200 18.98 10.08 -23.62
N THR A 201 18.60 9.55 -24.78
CA THR A 201 18.41 10.37 -26.00
C THR A 201 16.99 10.92 -26.15
N THR A 202 16.01 10.37 -25.43
CA THR A 202 14.67 10.95 -25.40
C THR A 202 14.70 12.28 -24.64
N LYS A 203 14.13 13.34 -25.23
CA LYS A 203 14.18 14.76 -24.78
C LYS A 203 13.72 15.04 -23.32
N GLN A 204 13.35 14.03 -22.53
CA GLN A 204 12.89 14.17 -21.15
C GLN A 204 14.01 14.42 -20.14
N ILE A 205 15.27 14.11 -20.47
CA ILE A 205 16.39 14.26 -19.54
C ILE A 205 17.16 15.55 -19.82
N ARG A 206 16.65 16.68 -19.34
CA ARG A 206 17.51 17.83 -19.02
C ARG A 206 17.83 17.78 -17.54
N TRP A 207 18.98 17.21 -17.19
CA TRP A 207 19.61 17.52 -15.91
C TRP A 207 19.95 19.02 -15.96
N LYS A 208 19.17 19.85 -15.25
CA LYS A 208 19.61 21.23 -15.01
C LYS A 208 20.81 21.13 -14.08
N ASN A 209 21.99 21.40 -14.62
CA ASN A 209 23.19 21.74 -13.86
C ASN A 209 22.94 23.01 -13.03
#